data_AF-A0AAQ4DU01-F1
#
_entry.id   AF-A0AAQ4DU01-F1
#
_cell.length_a   1.000
_cell.length_b   1.000
_cell.length_c   1.000
_cell.angle_alpha   90.00
_cell.angle_beta   90.00
_cell.angle_gamma   90.00
#
_symmetry.space_group_name_H-M   'P 1'
#
loop_
_entity.id
_entity.type
_entity.pdbx_description
1 polymer ?
#
loop_
_entity_poly.entity_id
_entity_poly.type
_entity_poly.pdbx_seq_one_letter_code
_entity_poly.pdbx_strand_id
1 'polypeptide(L)'
;MRESMSKETFQATFRNLCSPLDPCHVFSRIKPEKCRFMDSKMKPLWLVFENSDPATDDIAIIFKYGDDLRQDMLTLQMIRIMDKLWKDEGYDFRMIPYECLSTDHNVGLIEVVRQSNTIANIQKLHNSSATSAFKTGSLLAWIKEHNKTPDSLNKAVENFTLSCAGYCVATYVLGVADRHSDNIMVKANGELFHIDYGHILGKFKEKFGIKRERVPFVLADDFVHVITHGRRNSDTAAFKRFQQLCEEAFIILRRHGSLIISLFAMMLTTGMPELTSEKDLDYLRDALVLDYSEADALAHFRAKLYEARKNSWTTQINWLAHNISKDNK
;
A
#
# COMPACT_ATOMS: atom_id res chain seq x y z
N MET A 1 -4.50 -25.65 15.33
CA MET A 1 -5.26 -24.85 14.35
C MET A 1 -6.03 -25.73 13.38
N ARG A 2 -5.39 -26.49 12.47
CA ARG A 2 -6.10 -27.33 11.49
C ARG A 2 -7.07 -28.31 12.13
N GLU A 3 -6.62 -29.06 13.13
CA GLU A 3 -7.47 -29.96 13.90
C GLU A 3 -8.68 -29.26 14.53
N SER A 4 -8.48 -28.08 15.11
CA SER A 4 -9.56 -27.25 15.69
C SER A 4 -10.56 -26.79 14.61
N MET A 5 -10.07 -26.35 13.45
CA MET A 5 -10.89 -25.89 12.32
C MET A 5 -11.62 -27.04 11.60
N SER A 6 -11.13 -28.27 11.73
CA SER A 6 -11.77 -29.47 11.17
C SER A 6 -12.91 -30.00 12.04
N LYS A 7 -13.09 -29.52 13.28
CA LYS A 7 -14.21 -29.91 14.13
C LYS A 7 -15.53 -29.44 13.52
N GLU A 8 -16.54 -30.31 13.55
CA GLU A 8 -17.87 -30.03 12.96
C GLU A 8 -18.49 -28.75 13.52
N THR A 9 -18.34 -28.51 14.82
CA THR A 9 -18.83 -27.28 15.47
C THR A 9 -18.21 -26.02 14.87
N PHE A 10 -16.91 -26.05 14.56
CA PHE A 10 -16.21 -24.91 13.97
C PHE A 10 -16.60 -24.71 12.50
N GLN A 11 -16.74 -25.81 11.75
CA GLN A 11 -17.21 -25.77 10.35
C GLN A 11 -18.64 -25.24 10.23
N ALA A 12 -19.53 -25.64 11.16
CA ALA A 12 -20.91 -25.20 11.19
C ALA A 12 -21.05 -23.69 11.43
N THR A 13 -20.16 -23.09 12.24
CA THR A 13 -20.17 -21.65 12.55
C THR A 13 -20.01 -20.76 11.31
N PHE A 14 -19.21 -21.19 10.33
CA PHE A 14 -18.90 -20.38 9.14
C PHE A 14 -19.74 -20.76 7.91
N ARG A 15 -20.69 -21.70 8.05
CA ARG A 15 -21.55 -22.11 6.94
C ARG A 15 -22.65 -21.07 6.72
N ASN A 16 -22.84 -20.65 5.46
CA ASN A 16 -23.84 -19.67 5.02
C ASN A 16 -23.72 -18.31 5.74
N LEU A 17 -22.50 -17.93 6.10
CA LEU A 17 -22.22 -16.64 6.73
C LEU A 17 -21.78 -15.64 5.66
N CYS A 18 -22.39 -14.46 5.62
CA CYS A 18 -21.91 -13.37 4.76
C CYS A 18 -20.55 -12.86 5.27
N SER A 19 -19.64 -12.56 4.36
CA SER A 19 -18.36 -11.95 4.70
C SER A 19 -18.59 -10.56 5.32
N PRO A 20 -18.00 -10.27 6.49
CA PRO A 20 -18.09 -8.92 7.07
C PRO A 20 -17.39 -7.84 6.23
N LEU A 21 -16.42 -8.24 5.40
CA LEU A 21 -15.68 -7.33 4.52
C LEU A 21 -16.45 -6.99 3.24
N ASP A 22 -17.22 -7.95 2.72
CA ASP A 22 -18.04 -7.76 1.51
C ASP A 22 -19.30 -8.64 1.60
N PRO A 23 -20.47 -8.06 1.91
CA PRO A 23 -21.72 -8.80 2.06
C PRO A 23 -22.18 -9.56 0.80
N CYS A 24 -21.64 -9.25 -0.38
CA CYS A 24 -21.91 -10.01 -1.61
C CYS A 24 -21.28 -11.40 -1.60
N HIS A 25 -20.26 -11.62 -0.76
CA HIS A 25 -19.59 -12.90 -0.61
C HIS A 25 -20.19 -13.71 0.55
N VAL A 26 -20.54 -14.97 0.29
CA VAL A 26 -21.07 -15.88 1.30
C VAL A 26 -20.11 -17.05 1.47
N PHE A 27 -19.76 -17.35 2.72
CA PHE A 27 -18.92 -18.50 3.06
C PHE A 27 -19.73 -19.79 3.03
N SER A 28 -19.23 -20.79 2.31
CA SER A 28 -19.80 -22.15 2.31
C SER A 28 -19.17 -23.02 3.41
N ARG A 29 -17.83 -23.08 3.45
CA ARG A 29 -17.04 -23.74 4.51
C ARG A 29 -15.62 -23.17 4.59
N ILE A 30 -14.97 -23.32 5.73
CA ILE A 30 -13.55 -23.00 5.87
C ILE A 30 -12.70 -24.16 5.32
N LYS A 31 -11.56 -23.84 4.67
CA LYS A 31 -10.59 -24.79 4.10
C LYS A 31 -9.33 -24.86 4.97
N PRO A 32 -9.27 -25.72 6.02
CA PRO A 32 -8.18 -25.72 7.01
C PRO A 32 -6.80 -25.98 6.40
N GLU A 33 -6.73 -26.74 5.30
CA GLU A 33 -5.51 -27.05 4.57
C GLU A 33 -4.86 -25.82 3.92
N LYS A 34 -5.66 -24.81 3.55
CA LYS A 34 -5.19 -23.54 2.99
C LYS A 34 -4.97 -22.44 4.04
N CYS A 35 -5.42 -22.68 5.28
CA CYS A 35 -5.23 -21.74 6.39
C CYS A 35 -3.81 -21.85 6.98
N ARG A 36 -3.24 -20.72 7.41
CA ARG A 36 -1.90 -20.66 8.04
C ARG A 36 -1.77 -19.47 8.98
N PHE A 37 -0.84 -19.54 9.92
CA PHE A 37 -0.32 -18.35 10.57
C PHE A 37 0.66 -17.64 9.63
N MET A 38 0.60 -16.32 9.59
CA MET A 38 1.59 -15.52 8.88
C MET A 38 2.83 -15.31 9.76
N ASP A 39 3.99 -15.24 9.12
CA ASP A 39 5.27 -15.02 9.77
C ASP A 39 5.49 -13.52 10.05
N SER A 40 4.80 -13.03 11.09
CA SER A 40 4.86 -11.65 11.57
C SER A 40 4.75 -11.64 13.10
N LYS A 41 5.15 -10.52 13.72
CA LYS A 41 5.23 -10.35 15.19
C LYS A 41 3.93 -10.77 15.90
N MET A 42 2.78 -10.35 15.38
CA MET A 42 1.46 -10.61 15.96
C MET A 42 0.81 -11.91 15.45
N LYS A 43 1.52 -12.68 14.60
CA LYS A 43 1.07 -13.96 14.02
C LYS A 43 -0.38 -13.94 13.52
N PRO A 44 -0.74 -13.05 12.59
CA PRO A 44 -2.11 -12.99 12.10
C PRO A 44 -2.48 -14.27 11.34
N LEU A 45 -3.77 -14.57 11.32
CA LEU A 45 -4.33 -15.79 10.74
C LEU A 45 -4.74 -15.54 9.30
N TRP A 46 -4.15 -16.28 8.37
CA TRP A 46 -4.63 -16.39 7.00
C TRP A 46 -5.73 -17.45 6.94
N LEU A 47 -6.96 -17.02 6.70
CA LEU A 47 -8.14 -17.87 6.59
C LEU A 47 -8.58 -17.96 5.13
N VAL A 48 -8.99 -19.15 4.70
CA VAL A 48 -9.53 -19.38 3.36
C VAL A 48 -10.87 -20.09 3.48
N PHE A 49 -11.88 -19.52 2.85
CA PHE A 49 -13.25 -20.02 2.78
C PHE A 49 -13.58 -20.40 1.35
N GLU A 50 -14.38 -21.45 1.18
CA GLU A 50 -15.06 -21.71 -0.09
C GLU A 50 -16.17 -20.68 -0.28
N ASN A 51 -16.26 -20.08 -1.46
CA ASN A 51 -17.39 -19.23 -1.82
C ASN A 51 -18.61 -20.10 -2.09
N SER A 52 -19.78 -19.68 -1.60
CA SER A 52 -21.05 -20.33 -1.91
C SER A 52 -21.44 -20.20 -3.38
N ASP A 53 -20.93 -19.20 -4.10
CA ASP A 53 -21.03 -19.13 -5.55
C ASP A 53 -19.92 -19.98 -6.22
N PRO A 54 -20.27 -21.12 -6.84
CA PRO A 54 -19.29 -22.01 -7.45
C PRO A 54 -18.60 -21.43 -8.69
N ALA A 55 -19.11 -20.33 -9.26
CA ALA A 55 -18.48 -19.65 -10.39
C ALA A 55 -17.32 -18.73 -9.98
N THR A 56 -17.09 -18.58 -8.67
CA THR A 56 -16.09 -17.64 -8.13
C THR A 56 -14.99 -18.37 -7.37
N ASP A 57 -13.87 -17.69 -7.24
CA ASP A 57 -12.74 -18.16 -6.46
C ASP A 57 -13.07 -18.27 -4.95
N ASP A 58 -12.24 -19.03 -4.22
CA ASP A 58 -12.23 -19.02 -2.75
C ASP A 58 -12.18 -17.59 -2.17
N ILE A 59 -12.58 -17.40 -0.92
CA ILE A 59 -12.46 -16.10 -0.23
C ILE A 59 -11.32 -16.20 0.77
N ALA A 60 -10.33 -15.31 0.66
CA ALA A 60 -9.18 -15.28 1.55
C ALA A 60 -9.22 -14.01 2.40
N ILE A 61 -9.08 -14.17 3.72
CA ILE A 61 -9.17 -13.09 4.71
C ILE A 61 -8.03 -13.25 5.71
N ILE A 62 -7.43 -12.14 6.10
CA ILE A 62 -6.49 -12.08 7.21
C ILE A 62 -7.25 -11.65 8.46
N PHE A 63 -7.25 -12.49 9.48
CA PHE A 63 -7.72 -12.14 10.82
C PHE A 63 -6.53 -11.66 11.66
N LYS A 64 -6.62 -10.44 12.19
CA LYS A 64 -5.61 -9.86 13.08
C LYS A 64 -6.16 -9.73 14.50
N TYR A 65 -5.36 -10.15 15.47
CA TYR A 65 -5.61 -9.97 16.90
C TYR A 65 -4.40 -9.29 17.54
N GLY A 66 -4.64 -8.26 18.32
CA GLY A 66 -3.64 -7.46 19.02
C GLY A 66 -3.18 -6.19 18.29
N ASP A 67 -3.73 -5.88 17.12
CA ASP A 67 -3.46 -4.64 16.37
C ASP A 67 -4.74 -3.82 16.19
N ASP A 68 -4.64 -2.49 16.36
CA ASP A 68 -5.74 -1.55 16.13
C ASP A 68 -5.89 -1.23 14.63
N LEU A 69 -6.92 -1.77 13.98
CA LEU A 69 -7.16 -1.56 12.55
C LEU A 69 -7.95 -0.29 12.21
N ARG A 70 -8.32 0.54 13.20
CA ARG A 70 -9.08 1.78 12.95
C ARG A 70 -8.30 2.75 12.06
N GLN A 71 -6.97 2.77 12.19
CA GLN A 71 -6.09 3.59 11.35
C GLN A 71 -6.05 3.09 9.90
N ASP A 72 -5.93 1.78 9.70
CA ASP A 72 -6.02 1.16 8.37
C ASP A 72 -7.35 1.49 7.70
N MET A 73 -8.47 1.32 8.44
CA MET A 73 -9.80 1.67 7.94
C MET A 73 -9.89 3.12 7.49
N LEU A 74 -9.46 4.07 8.33
CA LEU A 74 -9.48 5.49 7.99
C LEU A 74 -8.62 5.76 6.75
N THR A 75 -7.40 5.21 6.70
CA THR A 75 -6.48 5.44 5.59
C THR A 75 -7.02 4.90 4.27
N LEU A 76 -7.55 3.67 4.29
CA LEU A 76 -8.17 3.06 3.12
C LEU A 76 -9.40 3.82 2.65
N GLN A 77 -10.22 4.32 3.59
CA GLN A 77 -11.35 5.16 3.27
C GLN A 77 -10.92 6.49 2.62
N MET A 78 -9.85 7.12 3.11
CA MET A 78 -9.30 8.31 2.49
C MET A 78 -8.75 8.01 1.10
N ILE A 79 -8.08 6.87 0.89
CA ILE A 79 -7.61 6.44 -0.44
C ILE A 79 -8.79 6.24 -1.41
N ARG A 80 -9.92 5.67 -0.98
CA ARG A 80 -11.15 5.57 -1.81
C ARG A 80 -11.68 6.93 -2.22
N ILE A 81 -11.67 7.89 -1.31
CA ILE A 81 -12.10 9.27 -1.58
C ILE A 81 -11.14 9.92 -2.57
N MET A 82 -9.82 9.80 -2.38
CA MET A 82 -8.80 10.29 -3.31
C MET A 82 -8.95 9.68 -4.71
N ASP A 83 -9.14 8.37 -4.80
CA ASP A 83 -9.38 7.65 -6.05
C ASP A 83 -10.65 8.16 -6.78
N LYS A 84 -11.72 8.42 -6.02
CA LYS A 84 -12.93 9.05 -6.58
C LYS A 84 -12.66 10.45 -7.11
N LEU A 85 -11.97 11.31 -6.34
CA LEU A 85 -11.66 12.68 -6.75
C LEU A 85 -10.82 12.71 -8.03
N TRP A 86 -9.83 11.82 -8.16
CA TRP A 86 -9.06 11.69 -9.38
C TRP A 86 -9.90 11.23 -10.57
N LYS A 87 -10.77 10.24 -10.37
CA LYS A 87 -11.66 9.73 -11.43
C LYS A 87 -12.66 10.78 -11.91
N ASP A 88 -13.16 11.62 -11.01
CA ASP A 88 -14.06 12.72 -11.36
C ASP A 88 -13.36 13.77 -12.26
N GLU A 89 -12.03 13.89 -12.18
CA GLU A 89 -11.18 14.72 -13.06
C GLU A 89 -10.63 13.94 -14.28
N GLY A 90 -11.09 12.70 -14.51
CA GLY A 90 -10.69 11.88 -15.66
C GLY A 90 -9.39 11.09 -15.48
N TYR A 91 -8.84 11.03 -14.27
CA TYR A 91 -7.63 10.26 -13.96
C TYR A 91 -7.98 8.96 -13.21
N ASP A 92 -7.67 7.82 -13.82
CA ASP A 92 -7.75 6.50 -13.18
C ASP A 92 -6.36 5.98 -12.83
N PHE A 93 -5.95 6.21 -11.58
CA PHE A 93 -4.65 5.79 -11.07
C PHE A 93 -4.59 4.29 -10.69
N ARG A 94 -5.65 3.50 -10.93
CA ARG A 94 -5.65 2.05 -10.61
C ARG A 94 -5.37 1.77 -9.13
N MET A 95 -5.98 2.57 -8.25
CA MET A 95 -5.86 2.41 -6.81
C MET A 95 -6.53 1.10 -6.36
N ILE A 96 -5.93 0.44 -5.36
CA ILE A 96 -6.47 -0.79 -4.74
C ILE A 96 -6.67 -0.55 -3.23
N PRO A 97 -7.74 0.16 -2.83
CA PRO A 97 -8.11 0.29 -1.43
C PRO A 97 -8.88 -0.95 -0.95
N TYR A 98 -8.13 -2.01 -0.64
CA TYR A 98 -8.65 -3.30 -0.16
C TYR A 98 -9.53 -3.13 1.10
N GLU A 99 -10.41 -4.10 1.36
CA GLU A 99 -11.29 -4.05 2.52
C GLU A 99 -10.54 -4.30 3.83
N CYS A 100 -10.83 -3.48 4.83
CA CYS A 100 -10.33 -3.61 6.19
C CYS A 100 -11.44 -3.24 7.16
N LEU A 101 -11.65 -4.04 8.18
CA LEU A 101 -12.71 -3.85 9.17
C LEU A 101 -12.22 -4.20 10.57
N SER A 102 -12.21 -3.21 11.46
CA SER A 102 -12.09 -3.43 12.90
C SER A 102 -13.41 -3.98 13.43
N THR A 103 -13.37 -5.14 14.06
CA THR A 103 -14.55 -5.84 14.58
C THR A 103 -14.69 -5.72 16.10
N ASP A 104 -13.58 -5.48 16.80
CA ASP A 104 -13.52 -5.27 18.25
C ASP A 104 -12.21 -4.54 18.62
N HIS A 105 -11.98 -4.27 19.90
CA HIS A 105 -10.75 -3.70 20.42
C HIS A 105 -9.53 -4.55 20.03
N ASN A 106 -8.67 -3.99 19.17
CA ASN A 106 -7.49 -4.63 18.61
C ASN A 106 -7.79 -5.95 17.86
N VAL A 107 -8.98 -6.08 17.30
CA VAL A 107 -9.38 -7.23 16.47
C VAL A 107 -9.97 -6.74 15.17
N GLY A 108 -9.62 -7.40 14.07
CA GLY A 108 -10.30 -7.15 12.81
C GLY A 108 -9.87 -8.05 11.66
N LEU A 109 -10.42 -7.73 10.50
CA LEU A 109 -10.34 -8.50 9.27
C LEU A 109 -9.74 -7.63 8.17
N ILE A 110 -8.93 -8.24 7.31
CA ILE A 110 -8.33 -7.60 6.14
C ILE A 110 -8.53 -8.51 4.92
N GLU A 111 -8.94 -7.93 3.81
CA GLU A 111 -9.06 -8.61 2.52
C GLU A 111 -7.68 -9.04 2.01
N VAL A 112 -7.62 -10.26 1.47
CA VAL A 112 -6.46 -10.69 0.71
C VAL A 112 -6.60 -10.31 -0.76
N VAL A 113 -5.78 -9.36 -1.19
CA VAL A 113 -5.63 -9.03 -2.63
C VAL A 113 -4.94 -10.19 -3.35
N ARG A 114 -5.69 -10.89 -4.20
CA ARG A 114 -5.20 -12.06 -4.94
C ARG A 114 -4.12 -11.72 -5.96
N GLN A 115 -3.33 -12.73 -6.32
CA GLN A 115 -2.25 -12.63 -7.33
C GLN A 115 -1.28 -11.47 -7.07
N SER A 116 -1.04 -11.17 -5.79
CA SER A 116 -0.12 -10.12 -5.37
C SER A 116 1.05 -10.69 -4.58
N ASN A 117 2.16 -9.97 -4.57
CA ASN A 117 3.31 -10.30 -3.72
C ASN A 117 3.99 -9.03 -3.20
N THR A 118 4.63 -9.11 -2.04
CA THR A 118 5.41 -7.98 -1.50
C THR A 118 6.66 -7.76 -2.34
N ILE A 119 7.11 -6.51 -2.43
CA ILE A 119 8.38 -6.19 -3.11
C ILE A 119 9.53 -6.97 -2.47
N ALA A 120 9.54 -7.12 -1.14
CA ALA A 120 10.55 -7.88 -0.42
C ALA A 120 10.62 -9.35 -0.86
N ASN A 121 9.47 -10.02 -1.01
CA ASN A 121 9.42 -11.39 -1.48
C ASN A 121 9.83 -11.52 -2.95
N ILE A 122 9.42 -10.59 -3.81
CA ILE A 122 9.84 -10.56 -5.23
C ILE A 122 11.37 -10.44 -5.29
N GLN A 123 11.96 -9.52 -4.54
CA GLN A 123 13.41 -9.36 -4.46
C GLN A 123 14.09 -10.65 -3.96
N LYS A 124 13.54 -11.32 -2.93
CA LYS A 124 14.07 -12.58 -2.40
C LYS A 124 14.03 -13.71 -3.42
N LEU A 125 12.96 -13.84 -4.20
CA LEU A 125 12.81 -14.87 -5.23
C LEU A 125 13.77 -14.69 -6.41
N HIS A 126 14.04 -13.45 -6.80
CA HIS A 126 14.89 -13.14 -7.97
C HIS A 126 16.36 -12.85 -7.63
N ASN A 127 16.73 -12.75 -6.35
CA ASN A 127 18.10 -12.55 -5.90
C ASN A 127 18.70 -13.84 -5.32
N SER A 128 19.23 -14.70 -6.19
CA SER A 128 19.78 -16.03 -5.82
C SER A 128 21.12 -16.02 -5.07
N SER A 129 21.68 -14.85 -4.73
CA SER A 129 22.95 -14.72 -3.97
C SER A 129 22.93 -13.52 -3.03
N ALA A 130 23.59 -13.63 -1.87
CA ALA A 130 23.72 -12.56 -0.87
C ALA A 130 24.39 -11.26 -1.41
N THR A 131 25.10 -11.34 -2.53
CA THR A 131 25.70 -10.20 -3.26
C THR A 131 24.78 -9.56 -4.30
N SER A 132 23.61 -10.17 -4.57
CA SER A 132 22.64 -9.72 -5.60
C SER A 132 21.59 -8.75 -5.08
N ALA A 133 21.64 -8.37 -3.80
CA ALA A 133 20.63 -7.56 -3.14
C ALA A 133 20.51 -6.11 -3.68
N PHE A 134 21.40 -5.73 -4.60
CA PHE A 134 21.40 -4.46 -5.35
C PHE A 134 20.99 -4.60 -6.82
N LYS A 135 20.47 -5.76 -7.25
CA LYS A 135 20.12 -5.97 -8.66
C LYS A 135 18.80 -5.26 -8.99
N THR A 136 18.89 -4.02 -9.43
CA THR A 136 17.79 -3.29 -10.06
C THR A 136 17.22 -4.14 -11.21
N GLY A 137 15.90 -4.30 -11.26
CA GLY A 137 15.20 -5.06 -12.29
C GLY A 137 14.53 -6.35 -11.82
N SER A 138 14.64 -6.71 -10.53
CA SER A 138 13.91 -7.85 -9.96
C SER A 138 12.40 -7.73 -10.15
N LEU A 139 11.86 -6.53 -9.92
CA LEU A 139 10.44 -6.26 -10.09
C LEU A 139 10.01 -6.30 -11.55
N LEU A 140 10.79 -5.71 -12.45
CA LEU A 140 10.50 -5.77 -13.89
C LEU A 140 10.58 -7.21 -14.42
N ALA A 141 11.51 -8.02 -13.92
CA ALA A 141 11.60 -9.44 -14.27
C ALA A 141 10.33 -10.19 -13.83
N TRP A 142 9.88 -9.99 -12.59
CA TRP A 142 8.66 -10.58 -12.09
C TRP A 142 7.41 -10.16 -12.89
N ILE A 143 7.30 -8.88 -13.26
CA ILE A 143 6.22 -8.39 -14.13
C ILE A 143 6.26 -9.08 -15.50
N LYS A 144 7.45 -9.21 -16.12
CA LYS A 144 7.65 -9.93 -17.39
C LYS A 144 7.32 -11.42 -17.28
N GLU A 145 7.52 -12.01 -16.11
CA GLU A 145 7.18 -13.41 -15.88
C GLU A 145 5.68 -13.68 -15.93
N HIS A 146 4.88 -12.72 -15.50
CA HIS A 146 3.41 -12.83 -15.49
C HIS A 146 2.75 -12.24 -16.76
N ASN A 147 3.50 -11.48 -17.56
CA ASN A 147 3.00 -10.79 -18.75
C ASN A 147 3.88 -11.09 -19.97
N LYS A 148 3.59 -12.20 -20.66
CA LYS A 148 4.45 -12.76 -21.71
C LYS A 148 4.34 -12.07 -23.07
N THR A 149 3.19 -11.48 -23.38
CA THR A 149 3.00 -10.77 -24.66
C THR A 149 3.40 -9.31 -24.52
N PRO A 150 3.90 -8.66 -25.59
CA PRO A 150 4.23 -7.24 -25.56
C PRO A 150 3.07 -6.37 -25.07
N ASP A 151 1.84 -6.66 -25.50
CA ASP A 151 0.65 -5.90 -25.10
C ASP A 151 0.33 -6.07 -23.61
N SER A 152 0.40 -7.32 -23.09
CA SER A 152 0.20 -7.57 -21.66
C SER A 152 1.26 -6.88 -20.80
N LEU A 153 2.53 -6.89 -21.25
CA LEU A 153 3.63 -6.26 -20.54
C LEU A 153 3.48 -4.74 -20.54
N ASN A 154 3.16 -4.14 -21.68
CA ASN A 154 2.92 -2.70 -21.78
C ASN A 154 1.75 -2.28 -20.88
N LYS A 155 0.66 -3.06 -20.85
CA LYS A 155 -0.47 -2.82 -19.94
C LYS A 155 -0.07 -2.94 -18.47
N ALA A 156 0.77 -3.92 -18.12
CA ALA A 156 1.24 -4.09 -16.75
C ALA A 156 2.17 -2.96 -16.29
N VAL A 157 3.09 -2.51 -17.15
CA VAL A 157 3.95 -1.36 -16.87
C VAL A 157 3.13 -0.06 -16.77
N GLU A 158 2.08 0.07 -17.58
CA GLU A 158 1.14 1.19 -17.50
C GLU A 158 0.37 1.18 -16.17
N ASN A 159 -0.20 0.04 -15.79
CA ASN A 159 -0.87 -0.13 -14.49
C ASN A 159 0.08 0.20 -13.34
N PHE A 160 1.32 -0.26 -13.42
CA PHE A 160 2.36 0.03 -12.44
C PHE A 160 2.64 1.52 -12.35
N THR A 161 2.80 2.19 -13.50
CA THR A 161 3.12 3.63 -13.55
C THR A 161 1.99 4.47 -12.95
N LEU A 162 0.73 4.17 -13.30
CA LEU A 162 -0.45 4.85 -12.78
C LEU A 162 -0.62 4.64 -11.27
N SER A 163 -0.61 3.39 -10.82
CA SER A 163 -0.78 3.05 -9.40
C SER A 163 0.37 3.55 -8.53
N CYS A 164 1.61 3.46 -9.02
CA CYS A 164 2.76 4.05 -8.34
C CYS A 164 2.61 5.57 -8.18
N ALA A 165 2.13 6.29 -9.21
CA ALA A 165 1.91 7.74 -9.10
C ALA A 165 0.83 8.08 -8.07
N GLY A 166 -0.32 7.39 -8.12
CA GLY A 166 -1.40 7.58 -7.15
C GLY A 166 -0.98 7.29 -5.72
N TYR A 167 -0.31 6.16 -5.46
CA TYR A 167 0.18 5.82 -4.12
C TYR A 167 1.32 6.72 -3.63
N CYS A 168 2.22 7.18 -4.51
CA CYS A 168 3.25 8.16 -4.13
C CYS A 168 2.61 9.44 -3.59
N VAL A 169 1.58 9.95 -4.26
CA VAL A 169 0.89 11.17 -3.86
C VAL A 169 0.02 10.95 -2.63
N ALA A 170 -0.79 9.88 -2.60
CA ALA A 170 -1.65 9.57 -1.46
C ALA A 170 -0.85 9.39 -0.16
N THR A 171 0.24 8.62 -0.20
CA THR A 171 1.04 8.36 1.01
C THR A 171 1.82 9.58 1.48
N TYR A 172 2.24 10.45 0.57
CA TYR A 172 2.83 11.75 0.90
C TYR A 172 1.82 12.65 1.61
N VAL A 173 0.64 12.84 1.01
CA VAL A 173 -0.43 13.70 1.56
C VAL A 173 -0.90 13.19 2.91
N LEU A 174 -1.10 11.88 3.06
CA LEU A 174 -1.56 11.27 4.31
C LEU A 174 -0.44 11.08 5.34
N GLY A 175 0.83 11.28 4.96
CA GLY A 175 1.97 11.11 5.84
C GLY A 175 2.11 9.68 6.36
N VAL A 176 1.89 8.70 5.47
CA VAL A 176 2.00 7.29 5.82
C VAL A 176 3.47 6.95 6.08
N ALA A 177 3.74 6.48 7.30
CA ALA A 177 5.07 6.12 7.76
C ALA A 177 5.40 4.63 7.51
N ASP A 178 6.63 4.25 7.86
CA ASP A 178 7.15 2.87 7.83
C ASP A 178 7.03 2.22 6.44
N ARG A 179 7.38 2.98 5.38
CA ARG A 179 7.25 2.51 3.99
C ARG A 179 8.50 1.74 3.55
N HIS A 180 8.50 0.44 3.82
CA HIS A 180 9.51 -0.53 3.37
C HIS A 180 8.98 -1.57 2.39
N SER A 181 9.85 -2.39 1.79
CA SER A 181 9.49 -3.34 0.72
C SER A 181 8.55 -4.47 1.16
N ASP A 182 8.41 -4.76 2.45
CA ASP A 182 7.33 -5.65 2.94
C ASP A 182 5.94 -4.99 2.90
N ASN A 183 5.86 -3.65 3.01
CA ASN A 183 4.59 -2.90 3.11
C ASN A 183 4.10 -2.38 1.76
N ILE A 184 4.74 -2.80 0.68
CA ILE A 184 4.38 -2.47 -0.69
C ILE A 184 4.23 -3.77 -1.45
N MET A 185 3.10 -3.92 -2.12
CA MET A 185 2.74 -5.10 -2.89
C MET A 185 2.47 -4.74 -4.35
N VAL A 186 2.67 -5.71 -5.23
CA VAL A 186 2.36 -5.59 -6.66
C VAL A 186 1.57 -6.80 -7.10
N LYS A 187 0.50 -6.58 -7.86
CA LYS A 187 -0.28 -7.63 -8.51
C LYS A 187 0.38 -8.09 -9.80
N ALA A 188 0.08 -9.33 -10.22
CA ALA A 188 0.61 -9.91 -11.45
C ALA A 188 0.31 -9.08 -12.70
N ASN A 189 -0.79 -8.31 -12.70
CA ASN A 189 -1.16 -7.36 -13.75
C ASN A 189 -0.47 -5.99 -13.65
N GLY A 190 0.51 -5.82 -12.75
CA GLY A 190 1.32 -4.62 -12.59
C GLY A 190 0.79 -3.58 -11.62
N GLU A 191 -0.43 -3.70 -11.09
CA GLU A 191 -0.97 -2.73 -10.13
C GLU A 191 -0.20 -2.77 -8.81
N LEU A 192 0.36 -1.64 -8.39
CA LEU A 192 1.07 -1.45 -7.12
C LEU A 192 0.09 -0.94 -6.05
N PHE A 193 0.24 -1.42 -4.83
CA PHE A 193 -0.52 -0.92 -3.69
C PHE A 193 0.25 -1.03 -2.39
N HIS A 194 -0.08 -0.15 -1.44
CA HIS A 194 0.52 -0.14 -0.11
C HIS A 194 -0.38 -0.92 0.86
N ILE A 195 0.22 -1.51 1.89
CA ILE A 195 -0.49 -2.21 2.97
C ILE A 195 0.03 -1.74 4.34
N ASP A 196 -0.67 -2.10 5.41
CA ASP A 196 -0.27 -1.84 6.80
C ASP A 196 -0.09 -0.35 7.11
N TYR A 197 -1.19 0.36 7.38
CA TYR A 197 -1.22 1.82 7.57
C TYR A 197 -1.23 2.23 9.05
N GLY A 198 -0.68 1.42 9.94
CA GLY A 198 -0.74 1.65 11.39
C GLY A 198 0.00 2.89 11.92
N HIS A 199 0.55 3.75 11.06
CA HIS A 199 1.15 5.04 11.41
C HIS A 199 0.95 6.06 10.27
N ILE A 200 0.19 7.11 10.54
CA ILE A 200 -0.16 8.18 9.58
C ILE A 200 0.10 9.59 10.14
N LEU A 201 -0.14 10.62 9.33
CA LEU A 201 0.00 12.05 9.67
C LEU A 201 1.41 12.43 10.16
N GLY A 202 2.43 11.78 9.63
CA GLY A 202 3.82 12.13 9.89
C GLY A 202 4.29 11.87 11.32
N LYS A 203 3.59 11.01 12.09
CA LYS A 203 4.08 10.45 13.37
C LYS A 203 5.19 9.41 13.12
N PHE A 204 6.25 9.86 12.48
CA PHE A 204 7.41 9.07 12.13
C PHE A 204 8.16 8.63 13.40
N LYS A 205 8.54 7.35 13.47
CA LYS A 205 9.35 6.83 14.58
C LYS A 205 10.69 7.59 14.64
N GLU A 206 10.99 8.21 15.78
CA GLU A 206 12.29 8.83 16.04
C GLU A 206 13.25 7.81 16.66
N LYS A 207 14.52 7.83 16.25
CA LYS A 207 15.59 7.07 16.91
C LYS A 207 16.70 8.03 17.28
N PHE A 208 17.00 8.14 18.57
CA PHE A 208 18.01 9.07 19.11
C PHE A 208 17.80 10.55 18.71
N GLY A 209 16.55 11.03 18.71
CA GLY A 209 16.22 12.43 18.36
C GLY A 209 16.34 12.77 16.87
N ILE A 210 16.55 11.76 16.01
CA ILE A 210 16.58 11.91 14.55
C ILE A 210 15.36 11.18 13.98
N LYS A 211 14.55 11.91 13.19
CA LYS A 211 13.46 11.32 12.40
C LYS A 211 14.03 10.26 11.46
N ARG A 212 13.55 9.02 11.61
CA ARG A 212 14.08 7.86 10.88
C ARG A 212 13.66 7.87 9.41
N GLU A 213 12.52 8.47 9.10
CA GLU A 213 12.04 8.68 7.73
C GLU A 213 12.37 10.12 7.29
N ARG A 214 13.30 10.23 6.35
CA ARG A 214 13.78 11.50 5.82
C ARG A 214 13.25 11.80 4.42
N VAL A 215 12.64 10.82 3.75
CA VAL A 215 12.24 10.94 2.35
C VAL A 215 10.71 10.98 2.26
N PRO A 216 10.13 12.05 1.68
CA PRO A 216 8.69 12.27 1.62
C PRO A 216 7.97 11.31 0.64
N PHE A 217 8.71 10.69 -0.28
CA PHE A 217 8.20 9.74 -1.25
C PHE A 217 9.04 8.47 -1.28
N VAL A 218 8.37 7.34 -1.44
CA VAL A 218 9.04 6.08 -1.71
C VAL A 218 9.15 5.89 -3.21
N LEU A 219 10.26 6.37 -3.77
CA LEU A 219 10.62 6.15 -5.16
C LEU A 219 11.95 5.37 -5.25
N ALA A 220 11.87 4.05 -5.15
CA ALA A 220 13.03 3.18 -5.26
C ALA A 220 13.51 3.08 -6.73
N ASP A 221 14.80 2.82 -6.95
CA ASP A 221 15.34 2.65 -8.31
C ASP A 221 14.69 1.50 -9.08
N ASP A 222 14.18 0.48 -8.38
CA ASP A 222 13.47 -0.64 -9.00
C ASP A 222 12.13 -0.18 -9.61
N PHE A 223 11.47 0.81 -9.01
CA PHE A 223 10.22 1.37 -9.54
C PHE A 223 10.52 2.21 -10.79
N VAL A 224 11.57 3.03 -10.73
CA VAL A 224 12.05 3.79 -11.89
C VAL A 224 12.39 2.83 -13.03
N HIS A 225 13.05 1.71 -12.75
CA HIS A 225 13.39 0.72 -13.76
C HIS A 225 12.17 0.08 -14.42
N VAL A 226 11.07 -0.15 -13.69
CA VAL A 226 9.82 -0.59 -14.30
C VAL A 226 9.23 0.50 -15.21
N ILE A 227 9.10 1.72 -14.70
CA ILE A 227 8.52 2.87 -15.43
C ILE A 227 9.30 3.13 -16.73
N THR A 228 10.63 3.05 -16.70
CA THR A 228 11.48 3.29 -17.87
C THR A 228 11.63 2.06 -18.78
N HIS A 229 10.86 0.99 -18.57
CA HIS A 229 10.95 -0.27 -19.33
C HIS A 229 12.36 -0.87 -19.32
N GLY A 230 13.05 -0.72 -18.20
CA GLY A 230 14.41 -1.21 -17.97
C GLY A 230 15.53 -0.32 -18.49
N ARG A 231 15.20 0.87 -19.02
CA ARG A 231 16.22 1.83 -19.47
C ARG A 231 16.89 2.48 -18.25
N ARG A 232 18.22 2.48 -18.24
CA ARG A 232 19.03 3.01 -17.12
C ARG A 232 18.93 4.53 -16.95
N ASN A 233 18.56 5.25 -18.00
CA ASN A 233 18.46 6.70 -17.92
C ASN A 233 17.06 7.11 -17.42
N SER A 234 17.00 7.89 -16.35
CA SER A 234 15.74 8.46 -15.84
C SER A 234 15.27 9.68 -16.62
N ASP A 235 16.09 10.25 -17.51
CA ASP A 235 15.65 11.32 -18.42
C ASP A 235 14.90 10.76 -19.65
N THR A 236 14.01 9.79 -19.41
CA THR A 236 13.16 9.22 -20.45
C THR A 236 11.81 9.92 -20.45
N ALA A 237 11.17 9.98 -21.62
CA ALA A 237 9.79 10.47 -21.75
C ALA A 237 8.82 9.74 -20.79
N ALA A 238 9.05 8.45 -20.53
CA ALA A 238 8.26 7.66 -19.60
C ALA A 238 8.35 8.17 -18.16
N PHE A 239 9.54 8.51 -17.68
CA PHE A 239 9.70 9.05 -16.33
C PHE A 239 9.16 10.48 -16.22
N LYS A 240 9.35 11.32 -17.26
CA LYS A 240 8.72 12.66 -17.30
C LYS A 240 7.20 12.57 -17.23
N ARG A 241 6.60 11.60 -17.93
CA ARG A 241 5.16 11.32 -17.83
C ARG A 241 4.75 10.90 -16.42
N PHE A 242 5.53 10.03 -15.76
CA PHE A 242 5.28 9.66 -14.37
C PHE A 242 5.32 10.89 -13.43
N GLN A 243 6.26 11.81 -13.62
CA GLN A 243 6.32 13.06 -12.85
C GLN A 243 5.08 13.91 -13.09
N GLN A 244 4.66 14.08 -14.35
CA GLN A 244 3.42 14.79 -14.69
C GLN A 244 2.20 14.15 -14.03
N LEU A 245 2.08 12.81 -14.04
CA LEU A 245 1.00 12.10 -13.36
C LEU A 245 0.97 12.38 -11.84
N CYS A 246 2.14 12.41 -11.19
CA CYS A 246 2.24 12.77 -9.77
C CYS A 246 1.84 14.22 -9.50
N GLU A 247 2.24 15.14 -10.38
CA GLU A 247 1.90 16.56 -10.30
C GLU A 247 0.39 16.79 -10.43
N GLU A 248 -0.25 16.19 -11.44
CA GLU A 248 -1.71 16.29 -11.63
C GLU A 248 -2.47 15.70 -10.44
N ALA A 249 -2.08 14.50 -9.99
CA ALA A 249 -2.67 13.86 -8.81
C ALA A 249 -2.58 14.76 -7.57
N PHE A 250 -1.43 15.39 -7.33
CA PHE A 250 -1.22 16.29 -6.20
C PHE A 250 -2.12 17.53 -6.28
N ILE A 251 -2.20 18.17 -7.45
CA ILE A 251 -2.99 19.38 -7.64
C ILE A 251 -4.48 19.12 -7.45
N ILE A 252 -4.98 17.99 -7.97
CA ILE A 252 -6.37 17.58 -7.75
C ILE A 252 -6.66 17.43 -6.25
N LEU A 253 -5.83 16.70 -5.50
CA LEU A 253 -6.02 16.56 -4.05
C LEU A 253 -5.93 17.90 -3.32
N ARG A 254 -4.99 18.77 -3.72
CA ARG A 254 -4.81 20.10 -3.15
C ARG A 254 -6.06 20.96 -3.29
N ARG A 255 -6.73 20.94 -4.44
CA ARG A 255 -7.99 21.67 -4.67
C ARG A 255 -9.11 21.20 -3.74
N HIS A 256 -9.06 19.94 -3.30
CA HIS A 256 -9.98 19.34 -2.32
C HIS A 256 -9.42 19.31 -0.88
N GLY A 257 -8.37 20.09 -0.57
CA GLY A 257 -7.71 20.04 0.73
C GLY A 257 -8.62 20.29 1.93
N SER A 258 -9.58 21.21 1.81
CA SER A 258 -10.56 21.49 2.87
C SER A 258 -11.44 20.28 3.19
N LEU A 259 -11.83 19.50 2.18
CA LEU A 259 -12.59 18.26 2.37
C LEU A 259 -11.73 17.23 3.10
N ILE A 260 -10.49 17.01 2.65
CA ILE A 260 -9.56 16.06 3.27
C ILE A 260 -9.36 16.39 4.75
N ILE A 261 -9.07 17.66 5.07
CA ILE A 261 -8.86 18.12 6.46
C ILE A 261 -10.14 17.95 7.28
N SER A 262 -11.31 18.27 6.73
CA SER A 262 -12.59 18.14 7.45
C SER A 262 -12.91 16.68 7.80
N LEU A 263 -12.62 15.74 6.89
CA LEU A 263 -12.80 14.31 7.13
C LEU A 263 -11.91 13.83 8.29
N PHE A 264 -10.64 14.26 8.33
CA PHE A 264 -9.77 13.98 9.46
C PHE A 264 -10.22 14.69 10.75
N ALA A 265 -10.69 15.94 10.68
CA ALA A 265 -11.17 16.65 11.85
C ALA A 265 -12.33 15.93 12.55
N MET A 266 -13.26 15.34 11.79
CA MET A 266 -14.36 14.53 12.34
C MET A 266 -13.88 13.28 13.09
N MET A 267 -12.66 12.81 12.83
CA MET A 267 -12.10 11.60 13.44
C MET A 267 -11.35 11.88 14.76
N LEU A 268 -11.12 13.14 15.14
CA LEU A 268 -10.41 13.51 16.37
C LEU A 268 -11.02 12.92 17.65
N THR A 269 -12.34 12.76 17.69
CA THR A 269 -13.06 12.24 18.87
C THR A 269 -13.09 10.71 18.96
N THR A 270 -12.46 10.00 18.02
CA THR A 270 -12.52 8.52 17.94
C THR A 270 -11.46 7.82 18.79
N GLY A 271 -10.57 8.57 19.43
CA GLY A 271 -9.52 8.02 20.30
C GLY A 271 -8.46 7.23 19.55
N MET A 272 -8.14 7.63 18.32
CA MET A 272 -6.99 7.10 17.58
C MET A 272 -5.70 7.79 18.07
N PRO A 273 -4.63 7.04 18.42
CA PRO A 273 -3.39 7.61 18.95
C PRO A 273 -2.71 8.65 18.02
N GLU A 274 -2.94 8.52 16.72
CA GLU A 274 -2.32 9.30 15.65
C GLU A 274 -3.09 10.59 15.37
N LEU A 275 -4.30 10.70 15.91
CA LEU A 275 -5.21 11.81 15.67
C LEU A 275 -5.88 12.20 16.98
N THR A 276 -5.18 13.03 17.74
CA THR A 276 -5.51 13.39 19.14
C THR A 276 -5.83 14.86 19.32
N SER A 277 -5.34 15.72 18.44
CA SER A 277 -5.51 17.17 18.52
C SER A 277 -5.54 17.80 17.14
N GLU A 278 -6.06 19.02 17.06
CA GLU A 278 -6.06 19.79 15.81
C GLU A 278 -4.65 20.00 15.22
N LYS A 279 -3.61 19.95 16.05
CA LYS A 279 -2.20 20.03 15.59
C LYS A 279 -1.80 18.85 14.71
N ASP A 280 -2.43 17.69 14.90
CA ASP A 280 -2.19 16.52 14.04
C ASP A 280 -2.70 16.78 12.59
N LEU A 281 -3.67 17.71 12.42
CA LEU A 281 -4.18 18.11 11.11
C LEU A 281 -3.26 19.09 10.38
N ASP A 282 -2.34 19.77 11.09
CA ASP A 282 -1.41 20.70 10.47
C ASP A 282 -0.49 20.00 9.47
N TYR A 283 -0.19 18.71 9.70
CA TYR A 283 0.52 17.88 8.72
C TYR A 283 -0.18 17.90 7.35
N LEU A 284 -1.51 17.77 7.29
CA LEU A 284 -2.25 17.77 6.02
C LEU A 284 -2.19 19.13 5.34
N ARG A 285 -2.28 20.22 6.12
CA ARG A 285 -2.16 21.60 5.61
C ARG A 285 -0.79 21.84 5.00
N ASP A 286 0.26 21.42 5.70
CA ASP A 286 1.65 21.54 5.27
C ASP A 286 1.94 20.67 4.05
N ALA A 287 1.47 19.42 4.05
CA ALA A 287 1.69 18.47 2.95
C ALA A 287 1.02 18.93 1.66
N LEU A 288 -0.20 19.48 1.76
CA LEU A 288 -0.96 20.03 0.62
C LEU A 288 -0.55 21.48 0.27
N VAL A 289 0.31 22.10 1.07
CA VAL A 289 0.85 23.45 0.83
C VAL A 289 -0.28 24.47 0.63
N LEU A 290 -1.29 24.44 1.51
CA LEU A 290 -2.55 25.16 1.31
C LEU A 290 -2.41 26.69 1.35
N ASP A 291 -1.41 27.19 2.08
CA ASP A 291 -1.17 28.63 2.28
C ASP A 291 -0.49 29.34 1.10
N TYR A 292 -0.08 28.59 0.07
CA TYR A 292 0.65 29.12 -1.09
C TYR A 292 -0.20 29.10 -2.36
N SER A 293 0.23 29.80 -3.40
CA SER A 293 -0.41 29.70 -4.71
C SER A 293 -0.31 28.28 -5.28
N GLU A 294 -1.19 27.91 -6.23
CA GLU A 294 -1.12 26.60 -6.90
C GLU A 294 0.24 26.39 -7.59
N ALA A 295 0.81 27.45 -8.18
CA ALA A 295 2.12 27.41 -8.82
C ALA A 295 3.28 27.14 -7.82
N ASP A 296 3.26 27.81 -6.67
CA ASP A 296 4.27 27.63 -5.63
C ASP A 296 4.14 26.26 -4.95
N ALA A 297 2.90 25.80 -4.72
CA ALA A 297 2.64 24.47 -4.19
C ALA A 297 3.16 23.38 -5.14
N LEU A 298 2.97 23.55 -6.45
CA LEU A 298 3.51 22.64 -7.47
C LEU A 298 5.04 22.66 -7.49
N ALA A 299 5.66 23.84 -7.37
CA ALA A 299 7.11 23.98 -7.28
C ALA A 299 7.67 23.28 -6.03
N HIS A 300 7.01 23.42 -4.89
CA HIS A 300 7.34 22.72 -3.65
C HIS A 300 7.25 21.20 -3.82
N PHE A 301 6.16 20.70 -4.40
CA PHE A 301 5.97 19.27 -4.67
C PHE A 301 7.06 18.71 -5.61
N ARG A 302 7.37 19.42 -6.69
CA ARG A 302 8.45 19.05 -7.63
C ARG A 302 9.80 18.94 -6.94
N ALA A 303 10.13 19.87 -6.04
CA ALA A 303 11.38 19.84 -5.28
C ALA A 303 11.45 18.58 -4.38
N LYS A 304 10.34 18.22 -3.72
CA LYS A 304 10.24 17.02 -2.88
C LYS A 304 10.34 15.72 -3.70
N LEU A 305 9.71 15.67 -4.88
CA LEU A 305 9.81 14.54 -5.80
C LEU A 305 11.26 14.37 -6.33
N TYR A 306 11.93 15.47 -6.65
CA TYR A 306 13.33 15.47 -7.07
C TYR A 306 14.27 15.01 -5.94
N GLU A 307 14.05 15.48 -4.72
CA GLU A 307 14.79 15.04 -3.54
C GLU A 307 14.64 13.53 -3.31
N ALA A 308 13.41 13.00 -3.42
CA ALA A 308 13.15 11.57 -3.31
C ALA A 308 13.89 10.76 -4.38
N ARG A 309 13.95 11.27 -5.62
CA ARG A 309 14.72 10.64 -6.70
C ARG A 309 16.22 10.61 -6.41
N LYS A 310 16.79 11.68 -5.86
CA LYS A 310 18.22 11.75 -5.50
C LYS A 310 18.57 10.77 -4.37
N ASN A 311 17.62 10.55 -3.46
CA ASN A 311 17.77 9.66 -2.31
C ASN A 311 17.29 8.23 -2.57
N SER A 312 16.94 7.86 -3.81
CA SER A 312 16.39 6.53 -4.16
C SER A 312 17.30 5.37 -3.74
N TRP A 313 18.62 5.56 -3.89
CA TRP A 313 19.63 4.60 -3.44
C TRP A 313 19.64 4.42 -1.91
N THR A 314 19.50 5.52 -1.16
CA THR A 314 19.41 5.47 0.31
C THR A 314 18.15 4.74 0.76
N THR A 315 17.02 4.94 0.06
CA THR A 315 15.77 4.20 0.30
C THR A 315 15.97 2.70 0.10
N GLN A 316 16.65 2.28 -0.97
CA GLN A 316 16.96 0.85 -1.19
C GLN A 316 17.86 0.26 -0.10
N ILE A 317 18.87 1.00 0.37
CA ILE A 317 19.72 0.57 1.49
C ILE A 317 18.90 0.39 2.77
N ASN A 318 17.99 1.33 3.06
CA ASN A 318 17.13 1.25 4.24
C ASN A 318 16.22 0.02 4.17
N TRP A 319 15.66 -0.30 2.99
CA TRP A 319 14.87 -1.51 2.78
C TRP A 319 15.67 -2.78 2.98
N LEU A 320 16.91 -2.82 2.47
CA LEU A 320 17.81 -3.94 2.63
C LEU A 320 18.18 -4.17 4.10
N ALA A 321 18.49 -3.10 4.83
CA ALA A 321 18.76 -3.17 6.26
C ALA A 321 17.53 -3.67 7.05
N HIS A 322 16.33 -3.26 6.65
CA HIS A 322 15.09 -3.78 7.23
C HIS A 322 14.95 -5.29 7.01
N ASN A 323 15.12 -5.76 5.77
CA ASN A 323 15.02 -7.18 5.41
C ASN A 323 16.04 -8.05 6.16
N ILE A 324 17.30 -7.61 6.26
CA ILE A 324 18.36 -8.33 7.01
C ILE A 324 18.03 -8.41 8.51
N SER A 325 17.46 -7.33 9.08
CA SER A 325 17.09 -7.34 10.50
C SER A 325 15.95 -8.32 10.83
N LYS A 326 15.17 -8.71 9.81
CA LYS A 326 14.07 -9.66 9.91
C LYS A 326 14.56 -11.10 9.81
N ASP A 327 15.47 -11.40 8.87
CA ASP A 327 16.04 -12.74 8.70
C ASP A 327 16.91 -13.19 9.92
N ASN A 328 17.32 -12.26 10.78
CA ASN A 328 18.12 -12.52 12.00
C ASN A 328 17.29 -12.65 13.30
N LYS A 329 15.95 -12.75 13.23
CA LYS A 329 15.05 -12.91 14.38
C LYS A 329 14.27 -14.22 14.31
#